data_AF-A0A352RXD5-F1
#
_entry.id   AF-A0A352RXD5-F1
#
_cell.length_a   1.000
_cell.length_b   1.000
_cell.length_c   1.000
_cell.angle_alpha   90.00
_cell.angle_beta   90.00
_cell.angle_gamma   90.00
#
_symmetry.space_group_name_H-M   'P 1'
#
loop_
_entity.id
_entity.type
_entity.pdbx_description
1 polymer ?
#
loop_
_entity_poly.entity_id
_entity_poly.type
_entity_poly.pdbx_seq_one_letter_code
_entity_poly.pdbx_strand_id
1 'polypeptide(L)'
;MVNDRRRFLVIGARALAGASITWSGLAAAATPAIPAPKEKRLTPPRQLNLTNKPWTGDFDGMFKHRTIRVLVPYSRTLYFNDRGRERGVTADTVRDFERYINKTMA
;
A
#
# COMPACT_ATOMS: atom_id res chain seq x y z
N MET A 1 24.92 -19.02 -22.65
CA MET A 1 24.14 -20.02 -23.40
C MET A 1 22.66 -19.69 -23.25
N VAL A 2 22.12 -19.08 -24.29
CA VAL A 2 20.71 -18.76 -24.50
C VAL A 2 19.93 -20.06 -24.70
N ASN A 3 18.74 -20.21 -24.12
CA ASN A 3 17.82 -21.24 -24.56
C ASN A 3 16.40 -20.66 -24.67
N ASP A 4 16.21 -20.00 -25.81
CA ASP A 4 14.95 -19.59 -26.41
C ASP A 4 14.17 -20.83 -26.86
N ARG A 5 12.97 -21.05 -26.30
CA ARG A 5 12.02 -22.07 -26.76
C ARG A 5 10.82 -21.40 -27.42
N ARG A 6 11.05 -20.84 -28.60
CA ARG A 6 10.01 -20.67 -29.62
C ARG A 6 10.11 -21.83 -30.61
N ARG A 7 8.97 -22.42 -30.99
CA ARG A 7 8.59 -22.90 -32.35
C ARG A 7 7.73 -24.17 -32.29
N PHE A 8 6.45 -24.02 -32.65
CA PHE A 8 5.67 -24.91 -33.53
C PHE A 8 4.53 -24.02 -34.07
N LEU A 9 4.64 -23.36 -35.23
CA LEU A 9 4.61 -23.88 -36.61
C LEU A 9 3.34 -24.71 -36.86
N VAL A 10 2.22 -24.08 -37.27
CA VAL A 10 1.67 -23.91 -38.64
C VAL A 10 0.88 -25.13 -39.13
N ILE A 11 -0.01 -24.86 -40.10
CA ILE A 11 -0.78 -25.75 -40.99
C ILE A 11 -2.19 -26.01 -40.43
N GLY A 12 -3.31 -25.76 -41.12
CA GLY A 12 -3.65 -25.45 -42.51
C GLY A 12 -5.13 -25.82 -42.65
N ALA A 13 -5.99 -24.90 -43.07
CA ALA A 13 -6.61 -24.89 -44.40
C ALA A 13 -7.78 -25.88 -44.63
N ARG A 14 -8.97 -25.27 -44.81
CA ARG A 14 -10.06 -25.57 -45.80
C ARG A 14 -10.77 -26.93 -45.69
N ALA A 15 -12.02 -26.96 -45.21
CA ALA A 15 -13.27 -26.77 -45.97
C ALA A 15 -13.74 -28.03 -46.73
N LEU A 16 -14.90 -28.58 -46.37
CA LEU A 16 -15.81 -29.29 -47.28
C LEU A 16 -17.25 -29.22 -46.74
N ALA A 17 -18.18 -29.16 -47.69
CA ALA A 17 -19.56 -28.72 -47.58
C ALA A 17 -20.54 -29.81 -47.12
N GLY A 18 -21.75 -29.41 -46.70
CA GLY A 18 -22.85 -30.34 -46.42
C GLY A 18 -24.15 -29.70 -45.95
N ALA A 19 -25.00 -29.31 -46.92
CA ALA A 19 -26.47 -29.31 -46.91
C ALA A 19 -27.27 -28.71 -45.73
N SER A 20 -27.72 -27.47 -45.94
CA SER A 20 -29.10 -26.95 -45.83
C SER A 20 -30.14 -27.68 -44.95
N ILE A 21 -30.52 -27.05 -43.83
CA ILE A 21 -31.92 -27.03 -43.36
C ILE A 21 -32.31 -25.57 -43.21
N THR A 22 -33.20 -25.13 -44.09
CA THR A 22 -33.79 -23.79 -44.10
C THR A 22 -34.85 -23.67 -43.01
N TRP A 23 -34.63 -22.76 -42.04
CA TRP A 23 -35.72 -22.15 -41.29
C TRP A 23 -35.63 -20.63 -41.45
N SER A 24 -36.49 -20.14 -42.34
CA SER A 24 -36.72 -18.73 -42.58
C SER A 24 -37.57 -18.15 -41.44
N GLY A 25 -37.14 -17.00 -40.93
CA GLY A 25 -38.06 -15.93 -40.52
C GLY A 25 -38.21 -15.68 -39.01
N LEU A 26 -37.38 -14.78 -38.48
CA LEU A 26 -37.86 -13.80 -37.51
C LEU A 26 -37.09 -12.48 -37.68
N ALA A 27 -37.81 -11.44 -38.09
CA ALA A 27 -37.28 -10.10 -38.29
C ALA A 27 -36.80 -9.52 -36.95
N ALA A 28 -35.50 -9.22 -36.86
CA ALA A 28 -34.91 -8.54 -35.71
C ALA A 28 -35.25 -7.04 -35.76
N ALA A 29 -36.17 -6.60 -34.92
CA ALA A 29 -36.39 -5.18 -34.65
C ALA A 29 -35.16 -4.62 -33.91
N ALA A 30 -34.44 -3.70 -34.52
CA ALA A 30 -33.28 -3.05 -33.92
C ALA A 30 -33.72 -2.12 -32.78
N THR A 31 -33.38 -2.47 -31.55
CA THR A 31 -33.51 -1.57 -30.39
C THR A 31 -32.34 -0.60 -30.39
N PRO A 32 -32.54 0.74 -30.28
CA PRO A 32 -31.43 1.67 -30.21
C PRO A 32 -30.72 1.52 -28.86
N ALA A 33 -29.43 1.19 -28.89
CA ALA A 33 -28.62 1.04 -27.68
C ALA A 33 -28.35 2.41 -27.04
N ILE A 34 -28.81 2.61 -25.82
CA ILE A 34 -28.44 3.75 -24.98
C ILE A 34 -26.95 3.61 -24.64
N PRO A 35 -26.09 4.61 -24.91
CA PRO A 35 -24.68 4.53 -24.57
C PRO A 35 -24.51 4.46 -23.05
N ALA A 36 -23.87 3.40 -22.57
CA ALA A 36 -23.63 3.18 -21.15
C ALA A 36 -22.82 4.34 -20.54
N PRO A 37 -23.18 4.82 -19.33
CA PRO A 37 -22.40 5.84 -18.63
C PRO A 37 -20.95 5.40 -18.47
N LYS A 38 -20.00 6.19 -19.00
CA LYS A 38 -18.58 5.94 -18.78
C LYS A 38 -18.28 6.09 -17.30
N GLU A 39 -17.98 4.97 -16.65
CA GLU A 39 -17.59 4.91 -15.25
C GLU A 39 -16.43 5.88 -14.99
N LYS A 40 -16.68 6.84 -14.09
CA LYS A 40 -15.68 7.79 -13.63
C LYS A 40 -14.63 7.01 -12.86
N ARG A 41 -13.46 6.78 -13.47
CA ARG A 41 -12.32 6.11 -12.82
C ARG A 41 -11.98 6.85 -11.53
N LEU A 42 -12.16 6.17 -10.40
CA LEU A 42 -11.81 6.66 -9.08
C LEU A 42 -10.30 6.89 -9.04
N THR A 43 -9.88 8.13 -8.78
CA THR A 43 -8.48 8.45 -8.49
C THR A 43 -8.04 7.64 -7.27
N PRO A 44 -6.90 6.95 -7.29
CA PRO A 44 -6.45 6.17 -6.15
C PRO A 44 -6.38 7.06 -4.90
N PRO A 45 -6.82 6.56 -3.73
CA PRO A 45 -6.83 7.34 -2.51
C PRO A 45 -5.39 7.79 -2.19
N ARG A 46 -5.26 9.02 -1.71
CA ARG A 46 -3.98 9.55 -1.23
C ARG A 46 -3.46 8.69 -0.08
N GLN A 47 -2.37 7.98 -0.32
CA GLN A 47 -1.73 7.09 0.65
C GLN A 47 -0.62 7.83 1.41
N LEU A 48 -0.52 7.59 2.72
CA LEU A 48 0.61 8.03 3.54
C LEU A 48 1.71 6.98 3.44
N ASN A 49 2.94 7.41 3.13
CA ASN A 49 4.09 6.52 3.18
C ASN A 49 4.45 6.24 4.64
N LEU A 50 4.20 5.01 5.11
CA LEU A 50 4.49 4.57 6.48
C LEU A 50 5.90 3.97 6.64
N THR A 51 6.72 4.02 5.59
CA THR A 51 8.06 3.43 5.58
C THR A 51 9.01 4.21 6.48
N ASN A 52 9.26 3.70 7.69
CA ASN A 52 10.29 4.20 8.58
C ASN A 52 11.64 3.55 8.25
N LYS A 53 12.65 4.35 7.85
CA LYS A 53 13.99 3.84 7.57
C LYS A 53 14.73 3.60 8.90
N PRO A 54 15.23 2.38 9.17
CA PRO A 54 16.00 2.14 10.38
C PRO A 54 17.28 2.96 10.33
N TRP A 55 17.63 3.58 11.47
CA TRP A 55 18.86 4.32 11.61
C TRP A 55 19.52 3.98 12.94
N THR A 56 20.85 3.96 12.90
CA THR A 56 21.73 3.71 14.03
C THR A 56 22.53 4.97 14.33
N GLY A 57 23.00 5.08 15.57
CA GLY A 57 23.76 6.22 16.05
C GLY A 57 23.27 6.66 17.42
N ASP A 58 24.14 7.40 18.09
CA ASP A 58 23.94 7.88 19.45
C ASP A 58 23.22 9.25 19.44
N PHE A 59 23.66 10.15 20.32
CA PHE A 59 23.03 11.45 20.53
C PHE A 59 23.00 12.34 19.28
N ASP A 60 24.08 12.39 18.49
CA ASP A 60 24.12 13.20 17.28
C ASP A 60 23.07 12.76 16.25
N GLY A 61 22.80 11.45 16.16
CA GLY A 61 21.72 10.92 15.35
C GLY A 61 20.36 11.28 15.92
N MET A 62 20.16 11.12 17.24
CA MET A 62 18.92 11.47 17.92
C MET A 62 18.56 12.95 17.74
N PHE A 63 19.56 13.84 17.81
CA PHE A 63 19.40 15.28 17.62
C PHE A 63 18.94 15.63 16.21
N LYS A 64 19.59 15.08 15.17
CA LYS A 64 19.21 15.29 13.77
C LYS A 64 17.77 14.85 13.47
N HIS A 65 17.32 13.77 14.10
CA HIS A 65 15.96 13.22 13.93
C HIS A 65 14.94 13.78 14.92
N ARG A 66 15.34 14.67 15.85
CA ARG A 66 14.51 15.20 16.94
C ARG A 66 13.75 14.12 17.71
N THR A 67 14.34 12.93 17.85
CA THR A 67 13.71 11.76 18.45
C THR A 67 14.70 11.10 19.41
N ILE A 68 14.34 11.07 20.70
CA ILE A 68 15.13 10.40 21.74
C ILE A 68 14.53 9.02 22.00
N ARG A 69 15.37 7.99 21.97
CA ARG A 69 14.97 6.59 22.22
C ARG A 69 15.50 6.18 23.58
N VAL A 70 14.62 5.73 24.48
CA VAL A 70 15.00 5.31 25.84
C VAL A 70 14.48 3.89 26.08
N LEU A 71 15.37 3.00 26.52
CA LEU A 71 15.00 1.64 26.89
C LEU A 71 14.50 1.64 28.34
N VAL A 72 13.25 1.24 28.54
CA VAL A 72 12.62 1.20 29.86
C VAL A 72 11.87 -0.12 30.03
N PRO A 73 12.00 -0.80 31.18
CA PRO A 73 11.17 -1.97 31.46
C PRO A 73 9.72 -1.55 31.69
N TYR A 74 8.80 -2.34 31.14
CA TYR A 74 7.37 -2.12 31.35
C TYR A 74 6.98 -2.42 32.80
N SER A 75 6.46 -1.42 33.52
CA SER A 75 5.86 -1.59 34.83
C SER A 75 4.93 -0.42 35.15
N ARG A 76 3.94 -0.65 36.00
CA ARG A 76 2.99 0.42 36.39
C ARG A 76 3.66 1.58 37.16
N THR A 77 4.85 1.36 37.70
CA THR A 77 5.65 2.40 38.38
C THR A 77 6.57 3.14 37.42
N LEU A 78 7.22 2.44 36.49
CA LEU A 78 8.27 2.99 35.63
C LEU A 78 7.71 3.54 34.32
N TYR A 79 7.08 2.68 33.52
CA TYR A 79 6.53 3.03 32.21
C TYR A 79 5.35 2.12 31.87
N PHE A 80 4.20 2.73 31.62
CA PHE A 80 3.01 2.08 31.09
C PHE A 80 2.23 3.04 30.18
N ASN A 81 1.36 2.48 29.34
CA ASN A 81 0.47 3.25 28.48
C ASN A 81 -0.95 3.19 29.05
N ASP A 82 -1.53 4.35 29.35
CA ASP A 82 -2.93 4.52 29.73
C ASP A 82 -3.69 5.27 28.63
N ARG A 83 -4.57 4.55 27.91
CA ARG A 83 -5.42 5.11 26.84
C ARG A 83 -4.66 5.96 25.80
N GLY A 84 -3.47 5.52 25.40
CA GLY A 84 -2.62 6.22 24.44
C GLY A 84 -1.70 7.28 25.06
N ARG A 85 -1.69 7.44 26.38
CA ARG A 85 -0.79 8.35 27.10
C ARG A 85 0.25 7.55 27.87
N GLU A 86 1.51 7.88 27.66
CA GLU A 86 2.63 7.32 28.43
C GLU A 86 2.60 7.87 29.86
N ARG A 87 2.70 6.98 30.85
CA ARG A 87 2.67 7.29 32.28
C ARG A 87 3.76 6.53 33.01
N GLY A 88 4.10 7.00 34.20
CA GLY A 88 5.09 6.39 35.09
C GLY A 88 6.27 7.34 35.34
N VAL A 89 7.04 7.05 36.39
CA VAL A 89 8.12 7.93 36.85
C VAL A 89 9.17 8.14 35.76
N THR A 90 9.54 7.08 35.04
CA THR A 90 10.52 7.17 33.96
C THR A 90 9.96 7.92 32.75
N ALA A 91 8.68 7.69 32.41
CA ALA A 91 8.02 8.41 31.32
C ALA A 91 8.05 9.92 31.57
N ASP A 92 7.59 10.36 32.75
CA ASP A 92 7.52 11.77 33.12
C ASP A 92 8.93 12.40 33.15
N THR A 93 9.90 11.71 33.74
CA THR A 93 11.30 12.19 33.81
C THR A 93 11.92 12.35 32.41
N VAL A 94 11.67 11.42 31.49
CA VAL A 94 12.21 11.51 30.12
C VAL A 94 11.55 12.66 29.35
N ARG A 95 10.26 12.94 29.57
CA ARG A 95 9.59 14.10 28.98
C ARG A 95 10.14 15.41 29.51
N ASP A 96 10.52 15.46 30.77
CA ASP A 96 11.15 16.63 31.37
C ASP A 96 12.57 16.83 30.82
N PHE A 97 13.31 15.74 30.65
CA PHE A 97 14.62 15.73 30.01
C PHE A 97 14.58 16.19 28.55
N GLU A 98 13.57 15.76 27.78
CA GLU A 98 13.35 16.23 26.41
C GLU A 98 13.16 17.76 26.37
N ARG A 99 12.35 18.31 27.29
CA ARG A 99 12.16 19.77 27.40
C ARG A 99 13.42 20.49 27.81
N TYR A 100 14.22 19.90 28.70
CA TYR A 100 15.51 20.45 29.11
C TYR A 100 16.49 20.53 27.94
N ILE A 101 16.69 19.44 27.19
CA ILE A 101 17.57 19.44 26.01
C ILE A 101 17.12 20.50 25.00
N ASN A 102 15.83 20.53 24.70
CA ASN A 102 15.26 21.52 23.78
C ASN A 102 15.38 22.97 24.28
N LYS A 103 15.62 23.21 25.57
CA LYS A 103 15.86 24.55 26.10
C LYS A 103 17.33 24.94 26.08
N THR A 104 18.23 23.98 26.32
CA THR A 104 19.67 24.22 26.47
C THR A 104 20.42 24.15 25.14
N MET A 105 19.92 23.37 24.18
CA MET A 105 20.63 23.06 22.92
C MET A 105 19.86 23.48 21.66
N ALA A 106 18.70 24.13 21.79
CA ALA A 106 17.93 24.65 20.66
C ALA A 106 18.22 26.12 20.38
#